data_AF-A0A061NET8-F1
#
_entry.id   AF-A0A061NET8-F1
#
_cell.length_a   1.000
_cell.length_b   1.000
_cell.length_c   1.000
_cell.angle_alpha   90.00
_cell.angle_beta   90.00
_cell.angle_gamma   90.00
#
_symmetry.space_group_name_H-M   'P 1'
#
loop_
_entity.id
_entity.type
_entity.pdbx_description
1 polymer ?
#
loop_
_entity_poly.entity_id
_entity_poly.type
_entity_poly.pdbx_seq_one_letter_code
_entity_poly.pdbx_strand_id
1 'polypeptide(L)' 'MSTGSMSDSVQGLYIDGAEPTDENIRSGEYPVSRPFNYVSNEEEPLSEVAQAFLDFILSDDGQQVVEDNGFISAD' A
#
# COMPACT_ATOMS: atom_id res chain seq x y z
N MET A 1 7.00 -10.13 -6.18
CA MET A 1 7.92 -9.01 -6.47
C MET A 1 7.10 -7.76 -6.22
N SER A 2 7.47 -6.94 -5.25
CA SER A 2 6.74 -5.70 -4.93
C SER A 2 7.36 -4.56 -5.73
N THR A 3 6.57 -3.61 -6.21
CA THR A 3 7.06 -2.42 -6.90
C THR A 3 8.04 -1.60 -6.06
N GLY A 4 7.97 -1.66 -4.72
CA GLY A 4 8.95 -1.07 -3.80
C GLY A 4 10.33 -1.74 -3.78
N SER A 5 10.50 -2.90 -4.43
CA SER A 5 11.77 -3.64 -4.49
C SER A 5 12.48 -3.53 -5.85
N MET A 6 11.98 -2.67 -6.74
CA MET A 6 12.55 -2.48 -8.07
C MET A 6 13.82 -1.65 -7.98
N SER A 7 14.98 -2.26 -8.26
CA SER A 7 16.27 -1.56 -8.35
C SER A 7 16.60 -1.23 -9.80
N ASP A 8 17.50 -0.28 -10.04
CA ASP A 8 17.98 0.10 -11.38
C ASP A 8 18.57 -1.07 -12.20
N SER A 9 18.84 -2.20 -11.56
CA SER A 9 19.33 -3.42 -12.22
C SER A 9 18.23 -4.27 -12.88
N VAL A 10 16.95 -3.93 -12.67
CA VAL A 10 15.80 -4.66 -13.24
C VAL A 10 14.79 -3.69 -13.82
N GLN A 11 14.28 -4.00 -15.02
CA GLN A 11 13.28 -3.17 -15.68
C GLN A 11 11.88 -3.72 -15.44
N GLY A 12 10.99 -2.91 -14.88
CA GLY A 12 9.57 -3.21 -14.79
C GLY A 12 8.96 -3.35 -16.20
N LEU A 13 8.26 -4.45 -16.45
CA LEU A 13 7.60 -4.67 -17.73
C LEU A 13 6.19 -4.09 -17.71
N TYR A 14 5.78 -3.61 -18.88
CA TYR A 14 4.38 -3.30 -19.15
C TYR A 14 3.56 -4.59 -19.05
N ILE A 15 2.42 -4.52 -18.39
CA ILE A 15 1.44 -5.61 -18.34
C ILE A 15 0.14 -5.06 -18.90
N ASP A 16 -0.40 -5.73 -19.92
CA ASP A 16 -1.61 -5.30 -20.64
C ASP A 16 -1.59 -3.85 -21.15
N GLY A 17 -0.38 -3.33 -21.43
CA GLY A 17 -0.15 -1.96 -21.90
C GLY A 17 0.02 -0.92 -20.79
N ALA A 18 -0.17 -1.30 -19.52
CA ALA A 18 0.04 -0.43 -18.37
C ALA A 18 1.48 -0.54 -17.83
N GLU A 19 2.08 0.61 -17.52
CA GLU A 19 3.38 0.72 -16.86
C GLU A 19 3.23 0.51 -15.35
N PRO A 20 4.21 -0.06 -14.63
CA PRO A 20 4.19 -0.20 -13.17
C PRO A 20 4.41 1.15 -12.44
N THR A 21 3.49 2.10 -12.62
CA THR A 21 3.46 3.39 -11.91
C THR A 21 2.46 3.38 -10.78
N ASP A 22 2.65 4.22 -9.75
CA ASP A 22 1.71 4.34 -8.64
C ASP A 22 0.30 4.73 -9.11
N GLU A 23 0.21 5.59 -10.14
CA GLU A 23 -1.05 5.97 -10.79
C GLU A 23 -1.79 4.77 -11.38
N ASN A 24 -1.09 3.93 -12.17
CA ASN A 24 -1.70 2.76 -12.79
C ASN A 24 -2.04 1.67 -11.77
N ILE A 25 -1.30 1.59 -10.66
CA ILE A 25 -1.60 0.67 -9.56
C ILE A 25 -2.84 1.12 -8.78
N ARG A 26 -2.97 2.42 -8.48
CA ARG A 26 -4.15 2.99 -7.82
C ARG A 26 -5.40 2.90 -8.69
N SER A 27 -5.28 3.13 -10.00
CA SER A 27 -6.41 3.02 -10.95
C SER A 27 -6.82 1.58 -11.23
N GLY A 28 -5.94 0.60 -10.92
CA GLY A 28 -6.12 -0.81 -11.25
C GLY A 28 -5.77 -1.17 -12.69
N GLU A 29 -5.27 -0.21 -13.48
CA GLU A 29 -4.80 -0.45 -14.86
C GLU A 29 -3.55 -1.34 -14.88
N TYR A 30 -2.70 -1.27 -13.85
CA TYR A 30 -1.61 -2.23 -13.64
C TYR A 30 -2.12 -3.41 -12.79
N PRO A 31 -2.39 -4.59 -13.40
CA PRO A 31 -3.12 -5.67 -12.73
C PRO A 31 -2.27 -6.41 -11.68
N VAL A 32 -0.96 -6.17 -11.63
CA VAL A 32 -0.06 -6.80 -10.67
C VAL A 32 0.16 -5.86 -9.49
N SER A 33 -0.83 -5.83 -8.60
CA SER A 33 -0.77 -5.14 -7.32
C SER A 33 -1.31 -6.03 -6.20
N ARG A 34 -0.94 -5.75 -4.95
CA ARG A 34 -1.43 -6.49 -3.77
C ARG A 34 -1.79 -5.50 -2.66
N PRO A 35 -3.06 -5.43 -2.24
CA PRO A 35 -3.44 -4.57 -1.13
C PRO A 35 -2.93 -5.11 0.20
N PHE A 36 -2.54 -4.19 1.09
CA PHE A 36 -2.22 -4.47 2.49
C PHE A 36 -3.44 -4.11 3.35
N ASN A 37 -4.21 -5.11 3.75
CA ASN A 37 -5.44 -4.90 4.50
C ASN A 37 -5.21 -5.07 6.01
N TYR A 38 -5.77 -4.16 6.80
CA TYR A 38 -6.00 -4.34 8.23
C TYR A 38 -7.44 -4.86 8.42
N VAL A 39 -7.62 -5.86 9.28
CA VAL A 39 -8.92 -6.52 9.49
C VAL A 39 -9.21 -6.61 10.98
N SER A 40 -10.37 -6.11 11.40
CA SER A 40 -10.93 -6.22 12.75
C SER A 40 -12.35 -6.77 12.68
N ASN A 41 -12.84 -7.35 13.78
CA ASN A 41 -14.23 -7.73 13.90
C ASN A 41 -15.06 -6.48 14.26
N GLU A 42 -16.04 -6.11 13.43
CA GLU A 42 -16.90 -4.95 13.69
C GLU A 42 -17.86 -5.16 14.88
N GLU A 43 -18.15 -6.42 15.22
CA GLU A 43 -19.02 -6.77 16.36
C GLU A 43 -18.31 -6.65 17.71
N GLU A 44 -16.97 -6.58 17.71
CA GLU A 44 -16.14 -6.52 18.91
C GLU A 44 -15.35 -5.21 18.93
N PRO A 45 -15.55 -4.34 19.93
CA PRO A 45 -14.81 -3.09 19.99
C PRO A 45 -13.32 -3.38 20.15
N LEU A 46 -12.51 -2.63 19.40
CA LEU A 46 -11.07 -2.66 19.57
C LEU A 46 -10.70 -2.15 20.96
N SER A 47 -9.64 -2.70 21.53
CA SER A 47 -9.03 -2.10 22.72
C SER A 47 -8.51 -0.70 22.37
N GLU A 48 -8.42 0.18 23.37
CA GLU A 48 -7.91 1.54 23.17
C GLU A 48 -6.53 1.55 22.50
N VAL A 49 -5.67 0.59 22.84
CA VAL A 49 -4.34 0.43 22.25
C VAL A 49 -4.42 0.00 20.78
N ALA A 50 -5.34 -0.91 20.44
CA ALA A 50 -5.52 -1.36 19.06
C ALA A 50 -6.12 -0.26 18.19
N GLN A 51 -7.08 0.51 18.71
CA GLN A 51 -7.64 1.66 18.01
C GLN A 51 -6.56 2.72 17.77
N ALA A 52 -5.79 3.10 18.80
CA ALA A 52 -4.71 4.08 18.67
C ALA A 52 -3.64 3.64 17.65
N PHE A 53 -3.37 2.33 17.54
CA PHE A 53 -2.46 1.81 16.53
C PHE A 53 -3.02 1.93 15.11
N LEU A 54 -4.29 1.59 14.90
CA LEU A 54 -4.94 1.77 13.59
C LEU A 54 -5.01 3.26 13.21
N ASP A 55 -5.37 4.12 14.16
CA ASP A 55 -5.44 5.57 13.95
C ASP A 55 -4.07 6.13 13.52
N PHE A 56 -2.98 5.67 14.16
CA PHE A 56 -1.63 6.07 13.77
C PHE A 56 -1.27 5.58 12.37
N ILE A 57 -1.50 4.30 12.05
CA ILE A 57 -1.17 3.76 10.73
C ILE A 57 -1.95 4.50 9.63
N LEU A 58 -3.20 4.86 9.87
CA LEU A 58 -4.06 5.57 8.91
C LEU A 58 -3.85 7.10 8.91
N SER A 59 -3.00 7.63 9.79
CA SER A 59 -2.67 9.06 9.82
C SER A 59 -1.64 9.44 8.75
N ASP A 60 -1.52 10.75 8.47
CA ASP A 60 -0.50 11.29 7.56
C ASP A 60 0.92 10.81 7.92
N ASP A 61 1.27 10.79 9.21
CA ASP A 61 2.57 10.31 9.68
C ASP A 61 2.77 8.81 9.40
N GLY A 62 1.71 8.02 9.60
CA GLY A 62 1.73 6.59 9.32
C GLY A 62 1.87 6.30 7.82
N GLN A 63 1.16 7.06 6.98
CA GLN A 63 1.26 6.95 5.53
C GLN A 63 2.61 7.43 4.99
N GLN A 64 3.24 8.44 5.59
CA GLN A 64 4.60 8.85 5.24
C GLN A 64 5.60 7.69 5.45
N VAL A 65 5.45 6.93 6.54
CA VAL A 65 6.28 5.73 6.77
C VAL A 65 6.06 4.68 5.69
N VAL A 66 4.84 4.51 5.19
CA VAL A 66 4.53 3.58 4.08
C VAL A 66 5.30 3.98 2.82
N GLU A 67 5.25 5.27 2.45
CA GLU A 67 5.93 5.81 1.27
C GLU A 67 7.46 5.73 1.39
N ASP A 68 8.01 6.09 2.56
CA ASP A 68 9.46 6.03 2.82
C ASP A 68 10.03 4.60 2.69
N ASN A 69 9.19 3.58 2.85
CA ASN A 69 9.56 2.17 2.68
C ASN A 69 9.27 1.63 1.27
N GLY A 70 8.87 2.49 0.32
CA GLY A 70 8.65 2.13 -1.09
C GLY A 70 7.30 1.46 -1.35
N PHE A 71 6.33 1.62 -0.45
CA PHE A 71 4.95 1.19 -0.67
C PHE A 71 4.08 2.37 -1.08
N ILE A 72 2.91 2.05 -1.62
CA ILE A 72 1.90 3.04 -2.00
C ILE A 72 1.00 3.28 -0.77
N SER A 73 0.91 4.53 -0.34
CA SER A 73 0.02 4.96 0.75
C SER A 73 -1.45 4.65 0.43
N ALA A 74 -2.22 4.36 1.47
CA ALA A 74 -3.67 4.31 1.38
C ALA A 74 -4.19 5.75 1.28
N ASP A 75 -4.92 6.04 0.20
CA ASP A 75 -5.46 7.38 -0.10
C ASP A 75 -6.39 7.93 1.01
#